data_AF-A0AAV5VD32-F1
#
_entry.id   AF-A0AAV5VD32-F1
#
_cell.length_a   1.000
_cell.length_b   1.000
_cell.length_c   1.000
_cell.angle_alpha   90.00
_cell.angle_beta   90.00
_cell.angle_gamma   90.00
#
_symmetry.space_group_name_H-M   'P 1'
#
loop_
_entity.id
_entity.type
_entity.pdbx_description
1 polymer ?
#
loop_
_entity_poly.entity_id
_entity_poly.type
_entity_poly.pdbx_seq_one_letter_code
_entity_poly.pdbx_strand_id
1 'polypeptide(L)'
;RALLVLFFGFVRLPKVQERIFSALLDLCREARLVSEMDVNQATLTGYFEVRISTGLGRRSILRKLHAALIADNSRPGCSEVMIALLGLYTESDAESAIEDAQECVRTAVVDPKSFSFDHNSIARLSAVRQLEKDPAMHKALQLFATGTDKWGLPVLRHHTFVTEKLRVEDAILVKKMRLLTL
;
A
#
# COMPACT_ATOMS: atom_id res chain seq x y z
N ARG A 1 6.81 -15.57 17.50
CA ARG A 1 7.59 -15.07 18.68
C ARG A 1 9.10 -15.34 18.56
N ALA A 2 9.56 -16.55 18.26
CA ALA A 2 11.01 -16.85 18.13
C ALA A 2 11.73 -15.99 17.07
N LEU A 3 11.11 -15.77 15.90
CA LEU A 3 11.69 -14.91 14.86
C LEU A 3 11.82 -13.44 15.26
N LEU A 4 10.90 -12.92 16.08
CA LEU A 4 11.03 -11.56 16.62
C LEU A 4 12.27 -11.46 17.52
N VAL A 5 12.47 -12.45 18.40
CA VAL A 5 13.67 -12.50 19.27
C VAL A 5 14.95 -12.51 18.43
N LEU A 6 15.00 -13.32 17.37
CA LEU A 6 16.15 -13.35 16.46
C LEU A 6 16.32 -12.01 15.73
N PHE A 7 15.23 -11.40 15.26
CA PHE A 7 15.27 -10.09 14.62
C PHE A 7 15.87 -9.01 15.53
N PHE A 8 15.48 -8.98 16.81
CA PHE A 8 16.04 -8.07 17.81
C PHE A 8 17.47 -8.44 18.24
N GLY A 9 17.87 -9.71 18.13
CA GLY A 9 19.20 -10.19 18.51
C GLY A 9 20.32 -9.90 17.49
N PHE A 10 20.00 -9.87 16.19
CA PHE A 10 21.00 -9.72 15.11
C PHE A 10 21.28 -8.26 14.70
N VAL A 11 21.38 -7.33 15.67
CA VAL A 11 21.49 -5.87 15.43
C VAL A 11 22.66 -5.46 14.51
N ARG A 12 23.75 -6.23 14.48
CA ARG A 12 24.95 -5.94 13.68
C ARG A 12 24.90 -6.55 12.27
N LEU A 13 23.83 -7.25 11.90
CA LEU A 13 23.71 -7.98 10.63
C LEU A 13 22.41 -7.59 9.91
N PRO A 14 22.34 -6.39 9.29
CA PRO A 14 21.11 -5.85 8.69
C PRO A 14 20.52 -6.75 7.60
N LYS A 15 21.36 -7.41 6.78
CA LYS A 15 20.90 -8.37 5.76
C LYS A 15 20.23 -9.63 6.36
N VAL A 16 20.68 -10.06 7.54
CA VAL A 16 20.09 -11.21 8.25
C VAL A 16 18.77 -10.79 8.89
N GLN A 17 18.73 -9.58 9.47
CA GLN A 17 17.50 -9.02 10.02
C GLN A 17 16.41 -8.85 8.97
N GLU A 18 16.77 -8.34 7.79
CA GLU A 18 15.84 -8.22 6.65
C GLU A 18 15.23 -9.59 6.28
N ARG A 19 16.05 -10.64 6.19
CA ARG A 19 15.57 -12.00 5.88
C ARG A 19 14.67 -12.56 6.97
N ILE A 20 15.03 -12.37 8.24
CA ILE A 20 14.23 -12.84 9.38
C ILE A 20 12.87 -12.12 9.40
N PHE A 21 12.86 -10.80 9.16
CA PHE A 21 11.63 -10.02 9.14
C PHE A 21 10.75 -10.39 7.95
N SER A 22 11.36 -10.59 6.77
CA SER A 22 10.66 -11.12 5.60
C SER A 22 10.00 -12.46 5.90
N ALA A 23 10.72 -13.41 6.49
CA ALA A 23 10.19 -14.72 6.85
C ALA A 23 9.09 -14.63 7.92
N LEU A 24 9.20 -13.70 8.87
CA LEU A 24 8.16 -13.44 9.85
C LEU A 24 6.87 -12.95 9.17
N LEU A 25 6.96 -12.02 8.23
CA LEU A 25 5.79 -11.52 7.50
C LEU A 25 5.14 -12.60 6.64
N ASP A 26 5.93 -13.47 6.00
CA ASP A 26 5.39 -14.60 5.23
C ASP A 26 4.60 -15.57 6.13
N LEU A 27 5.12 -15.89 7.32
CA LEU A 27 4.41 -16.73 8.30
C LEU A 27 3.17 -16.04 8.87
N CYS A 28 3.24 -14.74 9.15
CA CYS A 28 2.09 -13.98 9.64
C CYS A 28 0.99 -13.87 8.58
N ARG A 29 1.34 -13.78 7.30
CA ARG A 29 0.40 -13.84 6.18
C ARG A 29 -0.29 -15.19 6.12
N GLU A 30 0.47 -16.29 6.20
CA GLU A 30 -0.09 -17.65 6.15
C GLU A 30 -1.00 -17.94 7.36
N ALA A 31 -0.57 -17.49 8.55
CA ALA A 31 -1.32 -17.69 9.77
C ALA A 31 -2.48 -16.70 9.96
N ARG A 32 -2.55 -15.62 9.17
CA ARG A 32 -3.48 -14.50 9.36
C ARG A 32 -3.39 -13.94 10.79
N LEU A 33 -2.19 -13.51 11.15
CA LEU A 33 -1.86 -13.00 12.49
C LEU A 33 -1.05 -11.69 12.40
N VAL A 34 -1.22 -10.92 11.32
CA VAL A 34 -0.47 -9.65 11.18
C VAL A 34 -1.07 -8.57 12.08
N SER A 35 -2.37 -8.61 12.37
CA SER A 35 -3.03 -7.73 13.34
C SER A 35 -2.48 -7.87 14.77
N GLU A 36 -1.93 -9.04 15.11
CA GLU A 36 -1.25 -9.29 16.39
C GLU A 36 0.17 -8.72 16.45
N MET A 37 0.69 -8.23 15.32
CA MET A 37 1.98 -7.53 15.27
C MET A 37 1.76 -6.03 15.49
N ASP A 38 2.62 -5.41 16.29
CA ASP A 38 2.70 -3.94 16.37
C ASP A 38 3.40 -3.38 15.13
N VAL A 39 2.67 -3.34 14.00
CA VAL A 39 3.11 -2.84 12.69
C VAL A 39 2.56 -1.44 12.42
N ASN A 40 2.44 -0.62 13.46
CA ASN A 40 2.14 0.79 13.23
C ASN A 40 3.29 1.46 12.43
N GLN A 41 2.96 2.52 11.66
CA GLN A 41 3.94 3.21 10.82
C GLN A 41 5.16 3.70 11.61
N ALA A 42 4.99 4.19 12.85
CA ALA A 42 6.11 4.67 13.67
C ALA A 42 7.10 3.55 14.03
N THR A 43 6.59 2.35 14.29
CA THR A 43 7.38 1.17 14.66
C THR A 43 8.10 0.61 13.44
N LEU A 44 7.43 0.62 12.28
CA LEU A 44 8.04 0.29 11.00
C LEU A 44 9.14 1.27 10.60
N THR A 45 8.92 2.58 10.74
CA THR A 45 9.94 3.60 10.50
C THR A 45 11.14 3.40 11.41
N GLY A 46 10.92 3.11 12.70
CA GLY A 46 12.01 2.77 13.63
C GLY A 46 12.77 1.50 13.24
N TYR A 47 12.09 0.47 12.72
CA TYR A 47 12.75 -0.73 12.19
C TYR A 47 13.55 -0.42 10.91
N PHE A 48 13.03 0.42 10.02
CA PHE A 48 13.69 0.76 8.76
C PHE A 48 14.90 1.67 8.97
N GLU A 49 14.80 2.69 9.82
CA GLU A 49 15.88 3.65 10.05
C GLU A 49 17.08 3.01 10.76
N VAL A 50 16.83 2.15 11.75
CA VAL A 50 17.90 1.58 12.58
C VAL A 50 18.45 0.27 12.01
N ARG A 51 17.66 -0.50 11.23
CA ARG A 51 17.95 -1.95 11.00
C ARG A 51 17.92 -2.40 9.55
N ILE A 52 17.33 -1.63 8.63
CA ILE A 52 17.16 -2.03 7.21
C ILE A 52 17.65 -0.89 6.31
N SER A 53 18.88 -1.00 5.83
CA SER A 53 19.58 0.12 5.20
C SER A 53 19.36 0.27 3.70
N THR A 54 18.83 -0.74 3.00
CA THR A 54 18.64 -0.69 1.54
C THR A 54 17.23 -0.26 1.16
N GLY A 55 17.11 0.69 0.22
CA GLY A 55 15.81 1.12 -0.31
C GLY A 55 15.00 -0.04 -0.90
N LEU A 56 15.67 -0.97 -1.59
CA LEU A 56 15.05 -2.18 -2.14
C LEU A 56 14.52 -3.13 -1.05
N GLY A 57 15.27 -3.32 0.04
CA GLY A 57 14.85 -4.17 1.15
C GLY A 57 13.63 -3.61 1.88
N ARG A 58 13.62 -2.28 2.08
CA ARG A 58 12.45 -1.57 2.64
C ARG A 58 11.21 -1.75 1.76
N ARG A 59 11.34 -1.58 0.43
CA ARG A 59 10.24 -1.82 -0.52
C ARG A 59 9.73 -3.25 -0.46
N SER A 60 10.63 -4.24 -0.47
CA SER A 60 10.29 -5.66 -0.38
C SER A 60 9.47 -5.97 0.89
N ILE A 61 9.89 -5.43 2.02
CA ILE A 61 9.19 -5.61 3.29
C ILE A 61 7.82 -4.95 3.31
N LEU A 62 7.70 -3.71 2.81
CA LEU A 62 6.43 -3.02 2.73
C LEU A 62 5.42 -3.76 1.84
N ARG A 63 5.87 -4.33 0.71
CA ARG A 63 5.02 -5.19 -0.14
C ARG A 63 4.55 -6.45 0.61
N LYS A 64 5.45 -7.13 1.33
CA LYS A 64 5.08 -8.32 2.12
C LYS A 64 4.12 -7.98 3.26
N LEU A 65 4.32 -6.85 3.92
CA LEU A 65 3.44 -6.37 4.96
C LEU A 65 2.05 -6.07 4.40
N HIS A 66 1.97 -5.35 3.28
CA HIS A 66 0.71 -5.08 2.60
C HIS A 66 -0.03 -6.37 2.23
N ALA A 67 0.67 -7.35 1.64
CA ALA A 67 0.09 -8.65 1.34
C ALA A 67 -0.41 -9.40 2.59
N ALA A 68 0.30 -9.29 3.72
CA ALA A 68 -0.12 -9.87 5.00
C ALA A 68 -1.38 -9.19 5.56
N LEU A 69 -1.46 -7.85 5.48
CA LEU A 69 -2.63 -7.08 5.92
C LEU A 69 -3.88 -7.42 5.10
N ILE A 70 -3.74 -7.59 3.79
CA ILE A 70 -4.83 -8.07 2.92
C ILE A 70 -5.27 -9.48 3.34
N ALA A 71 -4.34 -10.41 3.56
CA ALA A 71 -4.67 -11.79 3.92
C ALA A 71 -5.40 -11.91 5.27
N ASP A 72 -5.10 -11.02 6.21
CA ASP A 72 -5.71 -10.99 7.54
C ASP A 72 -7.07 -10.28 7.58
N ASN A 73 -7.57 -9.80 6.42
CA ASN A 73 -8.73 -8.89 6.35
C ASN A 73 -8.58 -7.61 7.22
N SER A 74 -7.38 -7.33 7.71
CA SER A 74 -7.06 -6.12 8.46
C SER A 74 -6.88 -4.96 7.48
N ARG A 75 -8.00 -4.36 7.08
CA ARG A 75 -8.03 -3.23 6.13
C ARG A 75 -7.43 -1.92 6.67
N PRO A 76 -7.58 -1.55 7.96
CA PRO A 76 -7.01 -0.31 8.46
C PRO A 76 -5.48 -0.28 8.31
N GLY A 77 -4.95 0.70 7.58
CA GLY A 77 -3.51 0.91 7.42
C GLY A 77 -2.89 0.25 6.19
N CYS A 78 -3.64 -0.55 5.42
CA CYS A 78 -3.14 -1.08 4.14
C CYS A 78 -2.75 0.04 3.17
N SER A 79 -3.61 1.06 3.10
CA SER A 79 -3.45 2.18 2.18
C SER A 79 -2.26 3.07 2.59
N GLU A 80 -2.03 3.24 3.88
CA GLU A 80 -0.87 3.92 4.48
C GLU A 80 0.46 3.22 4.18
N VAL A 81 0.50 1.89 4.26
CA VAL A 81 1.69 1.08 3.91
C VAL A 81 2.05 1.27 2.44
N MET A 82 1.04 1.30 1.55
CA MET A 82 1.27 1.53 0.12
C MET A 82 1.80 2.93 -0.17
N ILE A 83 1.31 3.97 0.51
CA ILE A 83 1.86 5.33 0.37
C ILE A 83 3.32 5.38 0.82
N ALA A 84 3.63 4.77 1.97
CA ALA A 84 5.01 4.68 2.45
C ALA A 84 5.91 3.97 1.44
N LEU A 85 5.41 2.90 0.79
CA LEU A 85 6.11 2.19 -0.28
C LEU A 85 6.38 3.09 -1.49
N LEU A 86 5.35 3.80 -1.97
CA LEU A 86 5.48 4.72 -3.10
C LEU A 86 6.42 5.89 -2.80
N GLY A 87 6.48 6.33 -1.55
CA GLY A 87 7.41 7.37 -1.08
C GLY A 87 8.89 6.96 -1.11
N LEU A 88 9.21 5.67 -1.24
CA LEU A 88 10.59 5.21 -1.36
C LEU A 88 11.13 5.29 -2.78
N TYR A 89 10.30 5.53 -3.79
CA TYR A 89 10.73 5.70 -5.18
C TYR A 89 11.31 7.08 -5.41
N THR A 90 12.30 7.15 -6.28
CA THR A 90 12.90 8.39 -6.76
C THR A 90 12.54 8.59 -8.24
N GLU A 91 12.89 9.74 -8.82
CA GLU A 91 12.66 9.97 -10.25
C GLU A 91 13.42 8.96 -11.14
N SER A 92 14.56 8.45 -10.67
CA SER A 92 15.41 7.52 -11.45
C SER A 92 14.82 6.12 -11.58
N ASP A 93 13.93 5.70 -10.67
CA ASP A 93 13.36 4.35 -10.65
C ASP A 93 11.82 4.33 -10.60
N ALA A 94 11.19 5.50 -10.76
CA ALA A 94 9.74 5.66 -10.76
C ALA A 94 9.03 4.73 -11.75
N GLU A 95 9.62 4.49 -12.93
CA GLU A 95 9.00 3.63 -13.96
C GLU A 95 8.73 2.20 -13.46
N SER A 96 9.54 1.70 -12.53
CA SER A 96 9.35 0.38 -11.92
C SER A 96 8.25 0.35 -10.84
N ALA A 97 7.66 1.50 -10.50
CA ALA A 97 6.64 1.63 -9.48
C ALA A 97 5.20 1.47 -10.00
N ILE A 98 5.00 1.31 -11.31
CA ILE A 98 3.66 1.31 -11.93
C ILE A 98 2.74 0.26 -11.28
N GLU A 99 3.24 -0.96 -11.07
CA GLU A 99 2.45 -2.04 -10.46
C GLU A 99 2.09 -1.73 -9.00
N ASP A 100 3.05 -1.24 -8.21
CA ASP A 100 2.83 -0.83 -6.82
C ASP A 100 1.84 0.35 -6.74
N ALA A 101 1.94 1.30 -7.69
CA ALA A 101 1.04 2.44 -7.75
C ALA A 101 -0.39 2.02 -8.11
N GLN A 102 -0.54 1.08 -9.04
CA GLN A 102 -1.83 0.48 -9.36
C GLN A 102 -2.43 -0.26 -8.15
N GLU A 103 -1.61 -1.03 -7.43
CA GLU A 103 -2.05 -1.75 -6.23
C GLU A 103 -2.46 -0.80 -5.11
N CYS A 104 -1.81 0.36 -4.99
CA CYS A 104 -2.22 1.42 -4.09
C CYS A 104 -3.64 1.92 -4.40
N VAL A 105 -3.98 2.09 -5.69
CA VAL A 105 -5.35 2.46 -6.10
C VAL A 105 -6.36 1.40 -5.70
N ARG A 106 -6.08 0.12 -6.00
CA ARG A 106 -6.98 -1.00 -5.63
C ARG A 106 -7.22 -1.05 -4.13
N THR A 107 -6.15 -0.90 -3.36
CA THR A 107 -6.17 -0.88 -1.90
C THR A 107 -7.00 0.29 -1.38
N ALA A 108 -6.83 1.49 -1.95
CA ALA A 108 -7.57 2.68 -1.56
C ALA A 108 -9.09 2.51 -1.78
N VAL A 109 -9.52 1.74 -2.77
CA VAL A 109 -10.95 1.49 -3.03
C VAL A 109 -11.57 0.65 -1.91
N VAL A 110 -10.87 -0.37 -1.45
CA VAL A 110 -11.40 -1.35 -0.49
C VAL A 110 -11.19 -0.93 0.97
N ASP A 111 -10.25 -0.02 1.22
CA ASP A 111 -9.96 0.53 2.55
C ASP A 111 -10.99 1.61 2.94
N PRO A 112 -11.80 1.39 3.99
CA PRO A 112 -12.75 2.38 4.48
C PRO A 112 -12.10 3.61 5.12
N LYS A 113 -10.78 3.64 5.38
CA LYS A 113 -10.07 4.80 5.96
C LYS A 113 -9.29 5.62 4.94
N SER A 114 -9.15 5.18 3.69
CA SER A 114 -8.37 5.88 2.66
C SER A 114 -8.93 7.26 2.23
N PHE A 115 -10.04 7.73 2.84
CA PHE A 115 -10.62 9.06 2.61
C PHE A 115 -9.72 10.21 3.07
N SER A 116 -8.73 9.92 3.93
CA SER A 116 -7.90 10.93 4.59
C SER A 116 -6.56 11.16 3.90
N PHE A 117 -6.42 10.72 2.66
CA PHE A 117 -5.21 10.97 1.91
C PHE A 117 -5.13 12.44 1.54
N ASP A 118 -4.16 13.13 2.11
CA ASP A 118 -3.84 14.49 1.68
C ASP A 118 -3.37 14.41 0.22
N HIS A 119 -4.27 14.69 -0.70
CA HIS A 119 -4.10 14.53 -2.14
C HIS A 119 -2.79 15.18 -2.63
N ASN A 120 -2.42 16.30 -1.99
CA ASN A 120 -1.19 17.02 -2.27
C ASN A 120 0.08 16.23 -1.93
N SER A 121 0.05 15.35 -0.93
CA SER A 121 1.20 14.50 -0.57
C SER A 121 1.41 13.37 -1.58
N ILE A 122 0.32 12.75 -2.06
CA ILE A 122 0.37 11.60 -2.98
C ILE A 122 0.66 12.05 -4.40
N ALA A 123 0.04 13.14 -4.87
CA ALA A 123 0.23 13.64 -6.24
C ALA A 123 1.68 14.10 -6.52
N ARG A 124 2.46 14.40 -5.48
CA ARG A 124 3.87 14.80 -5.60
C ARG A 124 4.84 13.62 -5.72
N LEU A 125 4.38 12.39 -5.46
CA LEU A 125 5.24 11.20 -5.53
C LEU A 125 5.60 10.88 -6.98
N SER A 126 6.89 10.66 -7.26
CA SER A 126 7.38 10.32 -8.61
C SER A 126 6.72 9.05 -9.16
N ALA A 127 6.48 8.07 -8.29
CA ALA A 127 5.75 6.83 -8.62
C ALA A 127 4.31 7.08 -9.07
N VAL A 128 3.63 8.08 -8.50
CA VAL A 128 2.23 8.39 -8.83
C VAL A 128 2.12 9.12 -10.17
N ARG A 129 3.11 9.93 -10.54
CA ARG A 129 3.20 10.54 -11.87
C ARG A 129 3.27 9.50 -12.99
N GLN A 130 3.85 8.33 -12.72
CA GLN A 130 3.87 7.25 -13.72
C GLN A 130 2.48 6.68 -14.02
N LEU A 131 1.50 6.85 -13.13
CA LEU A 131 0.11 6.48 -13.42
C LEU A 131 -0.52 7.36 -14.49
N GLU A 132 0.03 8.54 -14.84
CA GLU A 132 -0.47 9.35 -15.97
C GLU A 132 -0.45 8.57 -17.30
N LYS A 133 0.44 7.55 -17.41
CA LYS A 133 0.48 6.60 -18.53
C LYS A 133 -0.76 5.68 -18.58
N ASP A 134 -1.49 5.51 -17.47
CA ASP A 134 -2.79 4.82 -17.37
C ASP A 134 -3.89 5.79 -16.88
N PRO A 135 -4.55 6.52 -17.79
CA PRO A 135 -5.47 7.59 -17.44
C PRO A 135 -6.63 7.13 -16.55
N ALA A 136 -7.05 5.87 -16.66
CA ALA A 136 -8.14 5.34 -15.86
C ALA A 136 -7.73 5.13 -14.39
N MET A 137 -6.54 4.55 -14.16
CA MET A 137 -6.01 4.37 -12.80
C MET A 137 -5.63 5.71 -12.16
N HIS A 138 -5.06 6.63 -12.94
CA HIS A 138 -4.75 7.97 -12.44
C HIS A 138 -6.00 8.74 -12.00
N LYS A 139 -7.05 8.75 -12.83
CA LYS A 139 -8.34 9.38 -12.48
C LYS A 139 -9.00 8.70 -11.29
N ALA A 140 -8.95 7.38 -11.20
CA ALA A 140 -9.46 6.66 -10.04
C ALA A 140 -8.74 7.08 -8.75
N LEU A 141 -7.40 7.16 -8.77
CA LEU A 141 -6.63 7.64 -7.63
C LEU A 141 -6.99 9.09 -7.25
N GLN A 142 -7.13 9.98 -8.23
CA GLN A 142 -7.54 11.37 -8.01
C GLN A 142 -8.92 11.44 -7.34
N LEU A 143 -9.89 10.65 -7.81
CA LEU A 143 -11.23 10.57 -7.22
C LEU A 143 -11.17 10.10 -5.76
N PHE A 144 -10.41 9.04 -5.47
CA PHE A 144 -10.31 8.51 -4.10
C PHE A 144 -9.57 9.45 -3.15
N ALA A 145 -8.62 10.24 -3.65
CA ALA A 145 -7.87 11.19 -2.85
C ALA A 145 -8.58 12.54 -2.65
N THR A 146 -9.41 12.98 -3.60
CA THR A 146 -10.09 14.29 -3.53
C THR A 146 -11.54 14.23 -3.06
N GLY A 147 -12.15 13.04 -3.06
CA GLY A 147 -13.53 12.83 -2.63
C GLY A 147 -14.62 13.39 -3.55
N THR A 148 -14.29 14.31 -4.47
CA THR A 148 -15.31 15.18 -5.10
C THR A 148 -15.21 15.29 -6.62
N ASP A 149 -14.51 14.37 -7.27
CA ASP A 149 -14.32 14.45 -8.71
C ASP A 149 -15.59 14.04 -9.53
N LYS A 150 -16.19 15.03 -10.20
CA LYS A 150 -17.27 14.85 -11.20
C LYS A 150 -16.82 14.04 -12.44
N TRP A 151 -15.51 13.96 -12.71
CA TRP A 151 -14.87 13.34 -13.87
C TRP A 151 -14.40 11.89 -13.64
N GLY A 152 -14.29 11.44 -12.39
CA GLY A 152 -13.86 10.08 -12.03
C GLY A 152 -15.01 9.07 -11.98
N LEU A 153 -16.22 9.54 -11.69
CA LEU A 153 -17.44 8.71 -11.68
C LEU A 153 -17.72 7.98 -13.01
N PRO A 154 -17.53 8.58 -14.20
CA PRO A 154 -17.64 7.86 -15.47
C PRO A 154 -16.66 6.70 -15.62
N VAL A 155 -15.43 6.84 -15.11
CA VAL A 155 -14.40 5.80 -15.21
C VAL A 155 -14.82 4.55 -14.42
N LEU A 156 -15.42 4.76 -13.24
CA LEU A 156 -15.96 3.69 -12.40
C LEU A 156 -17.24 3.05 -12.94
N ARG A 157 -17.89 3.63 -13.95
CA ARG A 157 -19.07 3.04 -14.62
C ARG A 157 -18.70 2.04 -15.71
N HIS A 158 -17.43 1.99 -16.14
CA HIS A 158 -16.98 1.00 -17.12
C HIS A 158 -16.75 -0.35 -16.43
N HIS A 159 -17.65 -1.30 -16.67
CA HIS A 159 -17.59 -2.63 -16.05
C HIS A 159 -16.24 -3.33 -16.27
N THR A 160 -15.65 -3.21 -17.46
CA THR A 160 -14.31 -3.76 -17.77
C THR A 160 -13.19 -3.14 -16.93
N PHE A 161 -13.27 -1.85 -16.62
CA PHE A 161 -12.30 -1.21 -15.74
C PHE A 161 -12.41 -1.76 -14.31
N VAL A 162 -13.63 -1.94 -13.82
CA VAL A 162 -13.90 -2.45 -12.47
C VAL A 162 -13.45 -3.90 -12.33
N THR A 163 -13.79 -4.76 -13.29
CA THR A 163 -13.50 -6.20 -13.22
C THR A 163 -12.04 -6.53 -13.59
N GLU A 164 -11.48 -5.92 -14.62
CA GLU A 164 -10.15 -6.31 -15.14
C GLU A 164 -9.00 -5.55 -14.47
N LYS A 165 -9.16 -4.22 -14.26
CA LYS A 165 -8.10 -3.35 -13.73
C LYS A 165 -8.18 -3.18 -12.22
N LEU A 166 -9.33 -2.74 -11.71
CA LEU A 166 -9.55 -2.52 -10.28
C LEU A 166 -9.64 -3.84 -9.52
N ARG A 167 -10.29 -4.85 -10.10
CA ARG A 167 -10.52 -6.18 -9.50
C ARG A 167 -11.20 -6.09 -8.13
N VAL A 168 -12.18 -5.19 -8.02
CA VAL A 168 -12.95 -4.96 -6.80
C VAL A 168 -14.42 -5.32 -7.06
N GLU A 169 -15.08 -5.91 -6.06
CA GLU A 169 -16.52 -6.18 -6.12
C GLU A 169 -17.34 -4.88 -6.22
N ASP A 170 -18.34 -4.87 -7.11
CA ASP A 170 -19.21 -3.71 -7.35
C ASP A 170 -19.85 -3.18 -6.06
N ALA A 171 -20.23 -4.06 -5.14
CA ALA A 171 -20.84 -3.68 -3.86
C ALA A 171 -19.89 -2.83 -2.98
N ILE A 172 -18.60 -3.16 -2.96
CA ILE A 172 -17.58 -2.41 -2.21
C ILE A 172 -17.36 -1.05 -2.85
N LEU A 173 -17.26 -1.02 -4.19
CA LEU A 173 -17.08 0.21 -4.94
C LEU A 173 -18.25 1.19 -4.76
N VAL A 174 -19.49 0.70 -4.84
CA VAL A 174 -20.70 1.50 -4.61
C VAL A 174 -20.72 2.05 -3.17
N LYS A 175 -20.36 1.24 -2.17
CA LYS A 175 -20.26 1.69 -0.79
C LYS A 175 -19.21 2.79 -0.63
N LYS A 176 -18.04 2.65 -1.26
CA LYS A 176 -16.98 3.65 -1.25
C LYS A 176 -17.42 4.96 -1.91
N MET A 177 -18.06 4.87 -3.08
CA MET A 177 -18.60 6.05 -3.78
C MET A 177 -19.61 6.82 -2.95
N ARG A 178 -20.54 6.14 -2.26
CA ARG A 178 -21.51 6.79 -1.37
C ARG A 178 -20.83 7.61 -0.28
N LEU A 179 -19.77 7.06 0.31
CA LEU A 179 -18.98 7.72 1.35
C LEU A 179 -18.16 8.91 0.82
N LEU A 180 -17.74 8.91 -0.45
CA LEU A 180 -17.04 10.06 -1.06
C LEU A 180 -18.00 11.23 -1.35
N THR A 181 -19.26 10.94 -1.66
CA THR A 181 -20.28 11.94 -2.03
C THR A 181 -21.08 12.52 -0.86
N LEU A 182 -20.80 12.10 0.37
CA LEU A 182 -21.41 12.62 1.60
C LEU A 182 -20.63 13.85 2.11
#